data_AF-A0A833DCH6-F1
#
_entry.id   AF-A0A833DCH6-F1
#
_cell.length_a   1.000
_cell.length_b   1.000
_cell.length_c   1.000
_cell.angle_alpha   90.00
_cell.angle_beta   90.00
_cell.angle_gamma   90.00
#
_symmetry.space_group_name_H-M   'P 1'
#
loop_
_entity.id
_entity.type
_entity.pdbx_description
1 polymer ?
#
loop_
_entity_poly.entity_id
_entity_poly.type
_entity_poly.pdbx_seq_one_letter_code
_entity_poly.pdbx_strand_id
1 'polypeptide(L)' 'MVRYALTGTPGTGKTTISNALNKKTLHLSELYSEASEEKTTSDEWLIDVEKLNRVFHKKKGDSFIVEG' A
#
# COMPACT_ATOMS: atom_id res chain seq x y z
N MET A 1 -8.29 16.66 -3.43
CA MET A 1 -7.07 16.12 -2.79
C MET A 1 -6.37 15.20 -3.77
N VAL A 2 -5.09 15.38 -4.02
CA VAL A 2 -4.33 14.60 -5.02
C VAL A 2 -3.63 13.44 -4.32
N ARG A 3 -3.75 12.23 -4.88
CA ARG A 3 -3.07 11.00 -4.42
C ARG A 3 -2.09 10.56 -5.50
N TYR A 4 -0.91 10.10 -5.10
CA TYR A 4 0.11 9.60 -5.99
C TYR A 4 0.37 8.13 -5.67
N ALA A 5 0.40 7.28 -6.69
CA ALA A 5 0.83 5.90 -6.55
C ALA A 5 2.27 5.78 -7.06
N LEU A 6 3.16 5.20 -6.26
CA LEU A 6 4.50 4.79 -6.66
C LEU A 6 4.50 3.27 -6.80
N THR A 7 4.72 2.82 -8.03
CA THR A 7 4.79 1.41 -8.40
C THR A 7 6.07 1.13 -9.19
N GLY A 8 6.35 -0.14 -9.44
CA GLY A 8 7.59 -0.62 -10.02
C GLY A 8 8.00 -1.95 -9.40
N THR A 9 8.95 -2.65 -10.03
CA THR A 9 9.45 -3.92 -9.49
C THR A 9 10.18 -3.72 -8.15
N PRO A 10 10.34 -4.76 -7.32
CA PRO A 10 11.16 -4.68 -6.12
C PRO A 10 12.58 -4.19 -6.45
N GLY A 11 13.12 -3.29 -5.63
CA GLY A 11 14.47 -2.75 -5.81
C GLY A 11 14.62 -1.59 -6.81
N THR A 12 13.55 -1.09 -7.44
CA THR A 12 13.63 0.05 -8.39
C THR A 12 13.70 1.43 -7.74
N GLY A 13 13.75 1.50 -6.40
CA GLY A 13 13.87 2.78 -5.68
C GLY A 13 12.56 3.50 -5.38
N LYS A 14 11.41 2.81 -5.41
CA LYS A 14 10.10 3.38 -5.01
C LYS A 14 10.17 4.04 -3.63
N THR A 15 10.68 3.32 -2.64
CA THR A 15 10.85 3.80 -1.26
C THR A 15 11.85 4.96 -1.18
N THR A 16 12.89 4.95 -2.02
CA THR A 16 13.86 6.05 -2.10
C THR A 16 13.19 7.34 -2.59
N ILE A 17 12.34 7.25 -3.62
CA ILE A 17 11.59 8.39 -4.16
C ILE A 17 10.54 8.88 -3.17
N SER A 18 9.80 7.97 -2.52
CA SER A 18 8.76 8.35 -1.54
C SER A 18 9.36 9.14 -0.37
N ASN A 19 10.52 8.70 0.14
CA ASN A 19 11.29 9.42 1.16
C ASN A 19 11.79 10.80 0.66
N ALA A 20 12.29 10.89 -0.57
CA ALA A 20 12.77 12.15 -1.14
C ALA A 20 11.64 13.18 -1.34
N LEU A 21 10.41 12.73 -1.58
CA LEU A 21 9.23 13.60 -1.72
C LEU A 21 8.75 14.20 -0.39
N ASN A 22 9.30 13.75 0.75
CA ASN A 22 8.98 14.24 2.10
C ASN A 22 7.48 14.34 2.36
N LYS A 23 6.71 13.35 1.90
CA LYS A 23 5.28 13.20 2.15
C LYS A 23 5.05 11.96 3.00
N LYS A 24 3.93 11.93 3.72
CA LYS A 24 3.45 10.70 4.34
C LYS A 24 3.33 9.62 3.26
N THR A 25 3.85 8.44 3.54
CA THR A 25 3.75 7.27 2.67
C THR A 25 2.86 6.25 3.36
N LEU A 26 1.97 5.64 2.59
CA LEU A 26 1.21 4.47 2.97
C LEU A 26 1.72 3.29 2.14
N HIS A 27 2.34 2.32 2.80
CA HIS A 27 2.69 1.06 2.14
C HIS A 27 1.44 0.20 2.05
N LEU A 28 1.08 -0.29 0.85
CA LEU A 28 -0.08 -1.17 0.70
C LEU A 28 0.03 -2.43 1.55
N SER A 29 1.24 -2.90 1.82
CA SER A 29 1.53 -4.04 2.69
C SER A 29 1.03 -3.88 4.12
N GLU A 30 0.92 -2.66 4.64
CA GLU A 30 0.33 -2.39 5.96
C GLU A 30 -1.16 -2.73 6.02
N LEU A 31 -1.82 -2.80 4.87
CA LEU A 31 -3.26 -3.11 4.77
C LEU A 31 -3.53 -4.58 4.48
N TYR A 32 -2.50 -5.38 4.20
CA TYR A 32 -2.66 -6.76 3.72
C TYR A 32 -3.33 -7.67 4.76
N SER A 33 -3.03 -7.48 6.04
CA SER A 33 -3.66 -8.27 7.10
C SER A 33 -5.16 -8.01 7.25
N GLU A 34 -5.62 -6.77 7.04
CA GLU A 34 -7.04 -6.43 7.07
C GLU A 34 -7.75 -6.81 5.75
N ALA A 35 -7.02 -6.83 4.64
CA ALA A 35 -7.52 -7.12 3.31
C ALA A 35 -7.44 -8.61 2.91
N SER A 36 -6.84 -9.45 3.75
CA SER A 36 -6.78 -10.90 3.56
C SER A 36 -7.65 -11.62 4.59
N GLU A 37 -8.00 -12.88 4.31
CA GLU A 37 -8.58 -13.81 5.30
C GLU A 37 -7.52 -14.77 5.85
N GLU A 38 -6.50 -15.09 5.05
CA GLU A 38 -5.47 -16.06 5.40
C GLU A 38 -4.11 -15.75 4.76
N LYS A 39 -3.10 -16.50 5.17
CA LYS A 39 -1.82 -16.57 4.49
C LYS A 39 -1.68 -17.93 3.80
N THR A 40 -0.94 -17.96 2.69
CA THR A 40 -0.55 -19.20 2.03
C THR A 40 0.37 -20.02 2.93
N THR A 41 0.62 -21.27 2.55
CA THR A 41 1.62 -22.14 3.18
C THR A 41 3.05 -21.56 3.12
N SER A 42 3.29 -20.59 2.25
CA SER A 42 4.56 -19.88 2.10
C SER A 42 4.62 -18.56 2.89
N ASP A 43 3.67 -18.32 3.80
CA ASP A 43 3.52 -17.10 4.61
C ASP A 43 3.22 -15.82 3.80
N GLU A 44 2.71 -15.98 2.57
CA GLU A 44 2.31 -14.86 1.70
C GLU A 44 0.83 -14.51 1.90
N TRP A 45 0.48 -13.24 1.77
CA TRP A 45 -0.93 -12.81 1.89
C TRP A 45 -1.71 -13.05 0.59
N LEU A 46 -2.88 -13.69 0.70
CA LEU A 46 -3.86 -13.81 -0.38
C LEU A 46 -4.85 -12.64 -0.35
N ILE A 47 -4.54 -11.58 -1.11
CA ILE A 47 -5.28 -10.32 -1.02
C ILE A 47 -6.57 -10.34 -1.86
N ASP A 48 -7.70 -10.06 -1.21
CA ASP A 48 -8.93 -9.63 -1.89
C ASP A 48 -8.78 -8.13 -2.25
N VAL A 49 -8.66 -7.87 -3.55
CA VAL A 49 -8.45 -6.51 -4.09
C VAL A 49 -9.62 -5.58 -3.77
N GLU A 50 -10.87 -6.07 -3.78
CA GLU A 50 -12.05 -5.28 -3.44
C GLU A 50 -12.08 -4.96 -1.95
N LYS A 51 -11.73 -5.95 -1.10
CA LYS A 51 -11.59 -5.72 0.34
C LYS A 51 -10.49 -4.71 0.63
N LEU A 52 -9.33 -4.83 -0.01
CA LEU A 52 -8.22 -3.87 0.10
C LEU A 52 -8.68 -2.46 -0.27
N ASN A 53 -9.39 -2.32 -1.39
CA ASN A 53 -9.91 -1.04 -1.84
C ASN A 53 -10.88 -0.42 -0.81
N ARG A 54 -11.76 -1.23 -0.21
CA ARG A 54 -12.65 -0.78 0.87
C ARG A 54 -11.87 -0.33 2.10
N VAL A 55 -10.88 -1.10 2.55
CA VAL A 55 -10.02 -0.77 3.70
C VAL A 55 -9.26 0.53 3.45
N PHE A 56 -8.65 0.67 2.26
CA PHE A 56 -7.96 1.88 1.85
C PHE A 56 -8.87 3.12 1.92
N HIS A 57 -10.12 3.02 1.46
CA HIS A 57 -11.06 4.15 1.46
C HIS A 57 -11.55 4.55 2.86
N LYS A 58 -11.43 3.68 3.87
CA LYS A 58 -11.70 4.05 5.27
C LYS A 58 -10.65 5.01 5.83
N LYS A 59 -9.40 4.96 5.32
CA LYS A 59 -8.34 5.93 5.68
C LYS A 59 -8.61 7.28 5.01
N LYS A 60 -9.51 8.08 5.60
CA LYS A 60 -9.80 9.46 5.19
C LYS A 60 -8.78 10.43 5.81
N GLY A 61 -8.50 11.54 5.10
CA GLY A 61 -7.99 12.77 5.71
C GLY A 61 -6.55 13.18 5.38
N ASP A 62 -5.69 12.27 4.88
CA ASP A 62 -4.28 12.60 4.65
C ASP A 62 -3.91 12.62 3.15
N SER A 63 -3.12 13.62 2.76
CA SER A 63 -2.35 13.62 1.51
C SER A 63 -1.15 12.69 1.69
N PHE A 64 -1.24 11.47 1.17
CA PHE A 64 -0.13 10.51 1.20
C PHE A 64 0.19 9.95 -0.19
N ILE A 65 1.42 9.47 -0.31
CA ILE A 65 1.88 8.63 -1.41
C ILE A 65 1.54 7.19 -1.08
N VAL A 66 1.01 6.44 -2.05
CA VAL A 66 0.73 5.01 -1.91
C VAL A 66 1.85 4.23 -2.59
N GLU A 67 2.47 3.30 -1.88
CA GLU A 67 3.55 2.45 -2.42
C GLU A 67 3.10 0.98 -2.52
N GLY A 68 3.39 0.36 -3.67
CA GLY A 68 3.13 -1.05 -3.98
C GLY A 68 4.22 -1.65 -4.86
#